data_AF-A0A4S2RQR5-F1
#
_entry.id   AF-A0A4S2RQR5-F1
#
_cell.length_a   1.000
_cell.length_b   1.000
_cell.length_c   1.000
_cell.angle_alpha   90.00
_cell.angle_beta   90.00
_cell.angle_gamma   90.00
#
_symmetry.space_group_name_H-M   'P 1'
#
loop_
_entity.id
_entity.type
_entity.pdbx_description
1 polymer ?
#
loop_
_entity_poly.entity_id
_entity_poly.type
_entity_poly.pdbx_seq_one_letter_code
_entity_poly.pdbx_strand_id
1 'polypeptide(L)'
;MKRTTAIAVLVAATLAASLTACGDSSDDKAAPSTPPTATTTAPKPAQSATASAGKPVNGIPPKPTGAEREAYLAAIKAVAPNAAADPDKAIDAGRNQCSALNGGAQNVDHSAAQRFGNDAHPLTDGQGKAINVALRATMCPAS
;
A
#
# COMPACT_ATOMS: atom_id res chain seq x y z
N MET A 1 47.53 8.43 6.19
CA MET A 1 47.38 7.72 7.47
C MET A 1 46.22 6.74 7.32
N LYS A 2 46.51 5.44 7.48
CA LYS A 2 45.61 4.32 7.17
C LYS A 2 44.51 4.24 8.25
N ARG A 3 43.24 4.25 7.86
CA ARG A 3 42.11 4.00 8.77
C ARG A 3 41.73 2.53 8.66
N THR A 4 42.14 1.77 9.67
CA THR A 4 41.92 0.34 9.83
C THR A 4 40.47 0.10 10.27
N THR A 5 39.71 -0.64 9.47
CA THR A 5 38.32 -1.03 9.73
C THR A 5 38.30 -2.24 10.66
N ALA A 6 37.52 -2.15 11.75
CA ALA A 6 37.34 -3.22 12.73
C ALA A 6 36.04 -4.01 12.46
N ILE A 7 36.19 -5.34 12.29
CA ILE A 7 35.50 -6.51 12.92
C ILE A 7 34.02 -6.30 13.39
N ALA A 8 33.04 -7.20 13.26
CA ALA A 8 33.02 -8.66 13.46
C ALA A 8 31.61 -9.27 13.21
N VAL A 9 31.58 -10.50 12.66
CA VAL A 9 30.85 -11.72 13.10
C VAL A 9 29.29 -11.79 13.10
N LEU A 10 28.79 -12.59 12.14
CA LEU A 10 27.76 -13.66 12.16
C LEU A 10 26.83 -13.85 13.39
N VAL A 11 25.52 -13.99 13.13
CA VAL A 11 24.66 -15.06 13.71
C VAL A 11 23.60 -15.48 12.68
N ALA A 12 23.57 -16.77 12.36
CA ALA A 12 22.48 -17.45 11.65
C ALA A 12 21.47 -18.01 12.65
N ALA A 13 20.18 -17.97 12.32
CA ALA A 13 19.15 -18.73 13.04
C ALA A 13 18.09 -19.23 12.05
N THR A 14 18.20 -20.51 11.70
CA THR A 14 17.16 -21.31 11.04
C THR A 14 16.28 -21.95 12.11
N LEU A 15 14.96 -21.74 12.06
CA LEU A 15 13.99 -22.63 12.69
C LEU A 15 12.89 -22.99 11.70
N ALA A 16 12.86 -24.28 11.35
CA ALA A 16 11.72 -24.95 10.76
C ALA A 16 10.85 -25.52 11.89
N ALA A 17 9.53 -25.39 11.78
CA ALA A 17 8.56 -26.20 12.52
C ALA A 17 7.25 -26.31 11.72
N SER A 18 6.61 -27.46 11.92
CA SER A 18 5.72 -28.22 11.05
C SER A 18 4.23 -28.16 11.43
N LEU A 19 3.38 -28.39 10.43
CA LEU A 19 2.05 -29.05 10.40
C LEU A 19 0.99 -28.76 11.49
N THR A 20 -0.24 -28.39 11.07
CA THR A 20 -1.49 -29.12 11.41
C THR A 20 -2.54 -28.98 10.31
N ALA A 21 -3.16 -30.10 9.93
CA ALA A 21 -4.30 -30.20 9.02
C ALA A 21 -5.65 -30.09 9.76
N CYS A 22 -6.60 -29.38 9.14
CA CYS A 22 -8.06 -29.55 9.26
C CYS A 22 -8.62 -28.69 8.10
N GLY A 23 -9.31 -29.19 7.08
CA GLY A 23 -10.27 -30.28 7.11
C GLY A 23 -11.66 -29.67 7.32
N ASP A 24 -12.24 -29.06 6.27
CA ASP A 24 -13.68 -28.90 6.16
C ASP A 24 -14.06 -28.90 4.68
N SER A 25 -14.72 -29.99 4.27
CA SER A 25 -15.35 -30.15 2.97
C SER A 25 -16.82 -29.76 3.10
N SER A 26 -17.29 -28.84 2.26
CA SER A 26 -18.67 -28.85 1.77
C SER A 26 -18.71 -28.15 0.41
N ASP A 27 -18.77 -28.97 -0.64
CA ASP A 27 -19.21 -28.60 -1.98
C ASP A 27 -20.73 -28.76 -1.97
N ASP A 28 -21.48 -27.70 -2.24
CA ASP A 28 -22.87 -27.86 -2.70
C ASP A 28 -23.24 -26.72 -3.65
N LYS A 29 -23.53 -27.16 -4.88
CA LYS A 29 -23.77 -26.41 -6.10
C LYS A 29 -25.27 -26.39 -6.36
N ALA A 30 -25.91 -25.22 -6.45
CA ALA A 30 -27.13 -25.03 -7.25
C ALA A 30 -27.52 -23.55 -7.42
N ALA A 31 -27.49 -23.09 -8.69
CA ALA A 31 -28.35 -22.04 -9.24
C ALA A 31 -29.48 -22.75 -10.05
N PRO A 32 -30.54 -22.12 -10.63
CA PRO A 32 -30.64 -20.69 -11.04
C PRO A 32 -32.06 -20.02 -11.06
N SER A 33 -32.07 -18.75 -11.53
CA SER A 33 -33.14 -17.99 -12.26
C SER A 33 -34.31 -17.39 -11.44
N THR A 34 -34.83 -16.15 -11.60
CA THR A 34 -34.80 -14.98 -12.55
C THR A 34 -35.74 -13.88 -11.94
N PRO A 35 -36.06 -12.68 -12.51
CA PRO A 35 -35.44 -11.79 -13.52
C PRO A 35 -35.24 -10.31 -12.99
N PRO A 36 -34.71 -9.35 -13.79
CA PRO A 36 -34.16 -8.08 -13.30
C PRO A 36 -35.16 -6.92 -13.29
N THR A 37 -35.18 -6.14 -12.21
CA THR A 37 -35.85 -4.83 -12.19
C THR A 37 -34.80 -3.75 -12.44
N ALA A 38 -34.88 -3.12 -13.61
CA ALA A 38 -34.06 -1.96 -13.96
C ALA A 38 -34.41 -0.79 -13.03
N THR A 39 -33.50 -0.43 -12.13
CA THR A 39 -33.53 0.86 -11.43
C THR A 39 -32.36 1.68 -11.92
N THR A 40 -32.68 2.68 -12.73
CA THR A 40 -31.85 3.84 -13.05
C THR A 40 -31.22 4.38 -11.78
N THR A 41 -29.92 4.17 -11.60
CA THR A 41 -29.17 4.78 -10.50
C THR A 41 -28.38 5.95 -11.08
N ALA A 42 -28.80 7.15 -10.73
CA ALA A 42 -28.03 8.38 -10.94
C ALA A 42 -26.60 8.20 -10.39
N PRO A 43 -25.57 8.82 -10.99
CA PRO A 43 -24.20 8.67 -10.53
C PRO A 43 -24.08 9.21 -9.10
N LYS A 44 -23.94 8.27 -8.15
CA LYS A 44 -23.51 8.56 -6.78
C LYS A 44 -22.16 9.27 -6.84
N PRO A 45 -21.90 10.31 -6.03
CA PRO A 45 -20.58 10.92 -5.94
C PRO A 45 -19.55 9.82 -5.67
N ALA A 46 -18.46 9.82 -6.44
CA ALA A 46 -17.37 8.85 -6.33
C ALA A 46 -17.07 8.59 -4.86
N GLN A 47 -17.45 7.41 -4.38
CA GLN A 47 -17.13 6.97 -3.04
C GLN A 47 -15.60 6.95 -2.96
N SER A 48 -15.06 7.78 -2.08
CA SER A 48 -13.70 7.65 -1.58
C SER A 48 -13.43 6.16 -1.36
N ALA A 49 -12.36 5.65 -1.99
CA ALA A 49 -11.94 4.26 -1.87
C ALA A 49 -11.99 3.87 -0.39
N THR A 50 -12.83 2.89 -0.05
CA THR A 50 -13.32 2.66 1.32
C THR A 50 -12.25 2.21 2.31
N ALA A 51 -10.95 2.17 2.01
CA ALA A 51 -9.93 1.57 2.86
C ALA A 51 -10.24 0.09 3.20
N SER A 52 -9.32 -0.80 2.82
CA SER A 52 -9.47 -2.24 3.04
C SER A 52 -9.88 -2.54 4.49
N ALA A 53 -10.83 -3.47 4.66
CA ALA A 53 -11.49 -3.74 5.94
C ALA A 53 -10.48 -4.24 6.99
N GLY A 54 -9.87 -3.32 7.73
CA GLY A 54 -8.88 -3.61 8.76
C GLY A 54 -8.51 -2.36 9.54
N LYS A 55 -8.31 -2.52 10.84
CA LYS A 55 -7.83 -1.44 11.71
C LYS A 55 -6.38 -1.07 11.34
N PRO A 56 -6.01 0.22 11.30
CA PRO A 56 -4.61 0.61 11.20
C PRO A 56 -3.80 0.15 12.42
N VAL A 57 -2.55 -0.24 12.19
CA VAL A 57 -1.58 -0.62 13.22
C VAL A 57 -0.43 0.40 13.16
N ASN A 58 -0.20 1.14 14.24
CA ASN A 58 0.83 2.20 14.30
C ASN A 58 0.71 3.23 13.15
N GLY A 59 -0.53 3.63 12.81
CA GLY A 59 -0.80 4.57 11.71
C GLY A 59 -0.63 3.96 10.30
N ILE A 60 -0.27 2.69 10.19
CA ILE A 60 -0.17 1.95 8.92
C ILE A 60 -1.53 1.34 8.59
N PRO A 61 -2.16 1.70 7.46
CA PRO A 61 -3.41 1.09 7.03
C PRO A 61 -3.21 -0.39 6.64
N PRO A 62 -4.28 -1.19 6.61
CA PRO A 62 -4.24 -2.52 5.99
C PRO A 62 -3.79 -2.45 4.52
N LYS A 63 -3.26 -3.55 4.00
CA LYS A 63 -2.83 -3.60 2.59
C LYS A 63 -4.07 -3.46 1.69
N PRO A 64 -4.10 -2.50 0.74
CA PRO A 64 -5.21 -2.34 -0.18
C PRO A 64 -5.35 -3.57 -1.08
N THR A 65 -6.59 -3.90 -1.43
CA THR A 65 -6.93 -5.00 -2.35
C THR A 65 -7.92 -4.53 -3.43
N GLY A 66 -8.10 -5.33 -4.49
CA GLY A 66 -9.07 -5.05 -5.55
C GLY A 66 -8.98 -3.63 -6.14
N ALA A 67 -10.13 -2.97 -6.26
CA ALA A 67 -10.25 -1.62 -6.84
C ALA A 67 -9.44 -0.56 -6.09
N GLU A 68 -9.26 -0.70 -4.77
CA GLU A 68 -8.48 0.26 -3.98
C GLU A 68 -6.99 0.17 -4.31
N ARG A 69 -6.50 -1.06 -4.49
CA ARG A 69 -5.12 -1.33 -4.93
C ARG A 69 -4.88 -0.69 -6.29
N GLU A 70 -5.81 -0.89 -7.22
CA GLU A 70 -5.71 -0.35 -8.58
C GLU A 70 -5.78 1.18 -8.59
N ALA A 71 -6.70 1.78 -7.85
CA ALA A 71 -6.81 3.23 -7.73
C ALA A 71 -5.54 3.87 -7.18
N TYR A 72 -4.96 3.26 -6.13
CA TYR A 72 -3.68 3.70 -5.58
C TYR A 72 -2.55 3.61 -6.61
N LEU A 73 -2.37 2.45 -7.25
CA LEU A 73 -1.29 2.24 -8.21
C LEU A 73 -1.41 3.17 -9.42
N ALA A 74 -2.63 3.43 -9.88
CA ALA A 74 -2.90 4.41 -10.93
C ALA A 74 -2.50 5.83 -10.50
N ALA A 75 -2.87 6.23 -9.27
CA ALA A 75 -2.52 7.54 -8.74
C ALA A 75 -1.00 7.73 -8.58
N ILE A 76 -0.29 6.70 -8.08
CA ILE A 76 1.18 6.74 -7.99
C ILE A 76 1.81 6.79 -9.37
N LYS A 77 1.35 5.96 -10.32
CA LYS A 77 1.90 5.92 -11.68
C LYS A 77 1.78 7.28 -12.39
N ALA A 78 0.73 8.04 -12.12
CA ALA A 78 0.54 9.39 -12.67
C ALA A 78 1.59 10.41 -12.20
N VAL A 79 2.18 10.22 -11.01
CA VAL A 79 3.16 11.14 -10.41
C VAL A 79 4.59 10.61 -10.54
N ALA A 80 4.78 9.32 -10.33
CA ALA A 80 6.05 8.62 -10.27
C ALA A 80 5.91 7.25 -10.98
N PRO A 81 5.94 7.21 -12.32
CA PRO A 81 5.67 5.99 -13.09
C PRO A 81 6.63 4.85 -12.75
N ASN A 82 7.89 5.15 -12.47
CA ASN A 82 8.89 4.14 -12.09
C ASN A 82 8.63 3.55 -10.71
N ALA A 83 8.01 4.30 -9.80
CA ALA A 83 7.67 3.80 -8.48
C ALA A 83 6.55 2.75 -8.54
N ALA A 84 5.68 2.82 -9.55
CA ALA A 84 4.60 1.86 -9.79
C ALA A 84 5.03 0.64 -10.63
N ALA A 85 6.29 0.57 -11.07
CA ALA A 85 6.80 -0.58 -11.84
C ALA A 85 6.86 -1.87 -11.01
N ASP A 86 7.02 -1.73 -9.69
CA ASP A 86 6.85 -2.80 -8.71
C ASP A 86 5.63 -2.47 -7.83
N PRO A 87 4.45 -3.05 -8.16
CA PRO A 87 3.21 -2.73 -7.46
C PRO A 87 3.23 -3.01 -5.96
N ASP A 88 3.87 -4.10 -5.53
CA ASP A 88 3.86 -4.48 -4.12
C ASP A 88 4.80 -3.61 -3.31
N LYS A 89 5.98 -3.30 -3.85
CA LYS A 89 6.88 -2.30 -3.26
C LYS A 89 6.22 -0.92 -3.19
N ALA A 90 5.50 -0.51 -4.23
CA ALA A 90 4.76 0.74 -4.23
C ALA A 90 3.73 0.77 -3.09
N ILE A 91 2.98 -0.32 -2.90
CA ILE A 91 1.98 -0.42 -1.83
C ILE A 91 2.64 -0.33 -0.46
N ASP A 92 3.73 -1.05 -0.24
CA ASP A 92 4.40 -1.04 1.06
C ASP A 92 5.08 0.31 1.34
N ALA A 93 5.60 0.99 0.31
CA ALA A 93 6.04 2.36 0.42
C ALA A 93 4.89 3.29 0.85
N GLY A 94 3.72 3.17 0.22
CA GLY A 94 2.54 3.98 0.55
C GLY A 94 2.03 3.75 1.96
N ARG A 95 1.89 2.48 2.37
CA ARG A 95 1.47 2.11 3.73
C ARG A 95 2.42 2.65 4.80
N ASN A 96 3.72 2.61 4.55
CA ASN A 96 4.68 3.16 5.48
C ASN A 96 4.67 4.70 5.50
N GLN A 97 4.50 5.33 4.33
CA GLN A 97 4.35 6.78 4.24
C GLN A 97 3.09 7.25 5.00
N CYS A 98 2.03 6.45 5.02
CA CYS A 98 0.87 6.70 5.87
C CYS A 98 1.17 6.76 7.36
N SER A 99 2.07 5.90 7.85
CA SER A 99 2.51 5.98 9.24
C SER A 99 3.17 7.32 9.54
N ALA A 100 4.02 7.82 8.64
CA ALA A 100 4.64 9.14 8.78
C ALA A 100 3.60 10.28 8.75
N LEU A 101 2.65 10.22 7.81
CA LEU A 101 1.58 11.20 7.66
C LEU A 101 0.62 11.23 8.86
N ASN A 102 0.32 10.07 9.46
CA ASN A 102 -0.58 9.96 10.60
C ASN A 102 0.14 10.13 11.94
N GLY A 103 1.45 9.90 11.98
CA GLY A 103 2.30 10.05 13.16
C GLY A 103 2.87 11.45 13.37
N GLY A 104 2.51 12.42 12.52
CA GLY A 104 2.97 13.82 12.65
C GLY A 104 4.46 14.01 12.30
N ALA A 105 5.01 13.18 11.41
CA ALA A 105 6.39 13.35 10.96
C ALA A 105 6.60 14.71 10.27
N GLN A 106 7.81 15.24 10.36
CA GLN A 106 8.24 16.43 9.63
C GLN A 106 8.78 16.05 8.25
N ASN A 107 8.80 17.01 7.31
CA ASN A 107 9.36 16.81 5.96
C ASN A 107 8.78 15.59 5.23
N VAL A 108 7.47 15.38 5.34
CA VAL A 108 6.77 14.23 4.74
C VAL A 108 6.86 14.22 3.22
N ASP A 109 6.97 15.37 2.58
CA ASP A 109 7.13 15.49 1.13
C ASP A 109 8.49 14.97 0.69
N HIS A 110 9.56 15.41 1.36
CA HIS A 110 10.90 14.87 1.14
C HIS A 110 10.98 13.37 1.44
N SER A 111 10.35 12.93 2.54
CA SER A 111 10.31 11.51 2.92
C SER A 111 9.63 10.65 1.85
N ALA A 112 8.54 11.14 1.26
CA ALA A 112 7.87 10.47 0.16
C ALA A 112 8.77 10.43 -1.10
N ALA A 113 9.46 11.53 -1.42
CA ALA A 113 10.38 11.57 -2.55
C ALA A 113 11.51 10.52 -2.41
N GLN A 114 12.11 10.40 -1.22
CA GLN A 114 13.14 9.39 -0.92
C GLN A 114 12.60 7.96 -0.96
N ARG A 115 11.35 7.76 -0.52
CA ARG A 115 10.76 6.42 -0.39
C ARG A 115 10.32 5.83 -1.72
N PHE A 116 9.86 6.68 -2.63
CA PHE A 116 9.35 6.28 -3.95
C PHE A 116 10.39 6.48 -5.07
N GLY A 117 11.37 7.36 -4.86
CA GLY A 117 12.49 7.58 -5.77
C GLY A 117 13.66 6.62 -5.53
N ASN A 118 14.66 6.73 -6.40
CA ASN A 118 15.96 6.07 -6.26
C ASN A 118 17.01 6.81 -7.10
N ASP A 119 18.27 6.38 -7.07
CA ASP A 119 19.37 7.04 -7.78
C ASP A 119 19.16 7.12 -9.31
N ALA A 120 18.50 6.12 -9.92
CA ALA A 120 18.20 6.13 -11.35
C ALA A 120 17.00 7.02 -11.70
N HIS A 121 16.06 7.16 -10.76
CA HIS A 121 14.83 7.92 -10.90
C HIS A 121 14.55 8.74 -9.64
N PRO A 122 15.32 9.81 -9.41
CA PRO A 122 15.14 10.66 -8.25
C PRO A 122 13.79 11.38 -8.35
N LEU A 123 13.14 11.54 -7.21
CA LEU A 123 11.93 12.35 -7.11
C LEU A 123 12.23 13.64 -6.37
N THR A 124 11.52 14.70 -6.75
CA THR A 124 11.56 15.99 -6.07
C THR A 124 10.58 16.02 -4.90
N ASP A 125 10.78 16.95 -3.96
CA ASP A 125 9.80 17.21 -2.89
C ASP A 125 8.42 17.56 -3.45
N GLY A 126 8.33 18.24 -4.60
CA GLY A 126 7.06 18.52 -5.27
C GLY A 126 6.33 17.23 -5.72
N GLN A 127 7.06 16.25 -6.23
CA GLN A 127 6.51 14.92 -6.54
C GLN A 127 6.17 14.15 -5.26
N GLY A 128 6.99 14.25 -4.22
CA GLY A 128 6.69 13.70 -2.90
C GLY A 128 5.38 14.24 -2.30
N LYS A 129 5.15 15.55 -2.44
CA LYS A 129 3.88 16.20 -2.07
C LYS A 129 2.71 15.65 -2.86
N ALA A 130 2.85 15.48 -4.17
CA ALA A 130 1.81 14.89 -5.02
C ALA A 130 1.52 13.43 -4.64
N ILE A 131 2.54 12.66 -4.26
CA ILE A 131 2.37 11.30 -3.70
C ILE A 131 1.59 11.35 -2.38
N ASN A 132 1.92 12.27 -1.46
CA ASN A 132 1.18 12.42 -0.22
C ASN A 132 -0.30 12.76 -0.46
N VAL A 133 -0.62 13.60 -1.45
CA VAL A 133 -2.00 13.86 -1.88
C VAL A 133 -2.67 12.59 -2.41
N ALA A 134 -2.00 11.83 -3.28
CA ALA A 134 -2.52 10.57 -3.80
C ALA A 134 -2.80 9.55 -2.68
N LEU A 135 -1.93 9.46 -1.67
CA LEU A 135 -2.13 8.62 -0.50
C LEU A 135 -3.38 9.05 0.26
N ARG A 136 -3.53 10.34 0.58
CA ARG A 136 -4.70 10.88 1.29
C ARG A 136 -6.02 10.62 0.53
N ALA A 137 -5.99 10.63 -0.80
CA ALA A 137 -7.15 10.36 -1.64
C ALA A 137 -7.49 8.86 -1.78
N THR A 138 -6.59 7.96 -1.39
CA THR A 138 -6.74 6.51 -1.61
C THR A 138 -6.67 5.74 -0.30
N MET A 139 -5.52 5.17 0.06
CA MET A 139 -5.40 4.26 1.19
C MET A 139 -5.12 4.95 2.54
N CYS A 140 -5.04 6.29 2.56
CA CYS A 140 -4.52 7.07 3.69
C CYS A 140 -5.38 8.27 4.14
N PRO A 141 -6.72 8.19 4.15
CA PRO A 141 -7.57 9.34 4.46
C PRO A 141 -7.20 9.94 5.82
N ALA A 142 -7.30 11.27 5.94
CA ALA A 142 -7.12 11.95 7.21
C ALA A 142 -8.19 11.46 8.19
N SER A 143 -7.76 11.12 9.42
CA SER A 143 -8.63 10.65 10.50
C SER A 143 -9.19 11.82 11.30
#